data_AF-A0A3D4UIR8-F1
#
_entry.id   AF-A0A3D4UIR8-F1
#
_cell.length_a   1.000
_cell.length_b   1.000
_cell.length_c   1.000
_cell.angle_alpha   90.00
_cell.angle_beta   90.00
_cell.angle_gamma   90.00
#
_symmetry.space_group_name_H-M   'P 1'
#
loop_
_entity.id
_entity.type
_entity.pdbx_description
1 polymer ?
#
loop_
_entity_poly.entity_id
_entity_poly.type
_entity_poly.pdbx_seq_one_letter_code
_entity_poly.pdbx_strand_id
1 'polypeptide(L)'
;MQSPIRQSVLLKKSGLICGITVGASFAALALAGGGGSLPVPTTLNDFALPGTQTGGLDVKHPIVGADSCASCHGFYDSEHDPYSTWSASMMGQSMRDPIFLAAMTIANQDADFAGALCIRCHAPSAFLEGRHVPTDGSALNDIDQMGVSCNFCHRMVDPVYEAGVSPAVDNQIIMDLGANAPTVAQTHSAAFIVDPEDRRRGPYDEGPDFFYHQWEQ
;
A
#
# COMPACT_ATOMS: atom_id res chain seq x y z
N MET A 1 -68.42 40.55 20.48
CA MET A 1 -68.40 42.00 20.78
C MET A 1 -67.43 42.66 19.82
N GLN A 2 -67.94 43.57 18.98
CA GLN A 2 -67.32 44.72 18.30
C GLN A 2 -65.85 44.58 17.82
N SER A 3 -65.43 44.95 16.61
CA SER A 3 -65.97 45.62 15.43
C SER A 3 -64.75 45.80 14.49
N PRO A 4 -64.91 46.07 13.17
CA PRO A 4 -63.94 45.67 12.15
C PRO A 4 -63.14 46.84 11.53
N ILE A 5 -62.25 46.48 10.59
CA ILE A 5 -61.84 47.19 9.36
C ILE A 5 -61.32 48.64 9.50
N ARG A 6 -60.11 48.88 8.98
CA ARG A 6 -59.86 49.92 7.95
C ARG A 6 -58.53 49.75 7.24
N GLN A 7 -58.60 49.55 5.92
CA GLN A 7 -57.53 49.85 4.99
C GLN A 7 -57.37 51.37 4.85
N SER A 8 -56.13 51.78 4.56
CA SER A 8 -55.71 52.78 3.56
C SER A 8 -54.69 53.77 4.12
N VAL A 9 -53.55 53.86 3.43
CA VAL A 9 -53.12 55.01 2.63
C VAL A 9 -51.60 54.92 2.45
N LEU A 10 -51.20 54.83 1.17
CA LEU A 10 -49.84 55.05 0.68
C LEU A 10 -49.30 56.41 1.16
N LEU A 11 -48.11 56.42 1.75
CA LEU A 11 -47.23 57.61 1.69
C LEU A 11 -45.88 57.23 1.08
N LYS A 12 -45.68 57.74 -0.13
CA LYS A 12 -44.46 57.74 -0.92
C LYS A 12 -43.44 58.66 -0.23
N LYS A 13 -42.31 58.12 0.24
CA LYS A 13 -41.12 58.93 0.58
C LYS A 13 -39.93 58.40 -0.20
N SER A 14 -39.55 59.19 -1.19
CA SER A 14 -38.29 59.09 -1.93
C SER A 14 -37.12 59.24 -0.95
N GLY A 15 -36.27 58.24 -0.90
CA GLY A 15 -35.04 58.24 -0.11
C GLY A 15 -34.03 57.34 -0.79
N LEU A 16 -33.22 57.95 -1.65
CA LEU A 16 -32.07 57.36 -2.31
C LEU A 16 -31.04 57.01 -1.22
N ILE A 17 -30.86 55.74 -0.89
CA ILE A 17 -29.69 55.28 -0.13
C ILE A 17 -29.01 54.18 -0.93
N CYS A 18 -27.89 54.61 -1.52
CA CYS A 18 -26.83 53.82 -2.10
C CYS A 18 -26.30 52.83 -1.06
N GLY A 19 -26.25 51.54 -1.39
CA GLY A 19 -25.79 50.49 -0.49
C GLY A 19 -25.62 49.17 -1.22
N ILE A 20 -24.76 49.20 -2.24
CA ILE A 20 -24.05 48.09 -2.90
C ILE A 20 -24.58 46.68 -2.59
N THR A 21 -25.39 46.16 -3.50
CA THR A 21 -25.55 44.72 -3.70
C THR A 21 -24.22 44.12 -4.15
N VAL A 22 -23.49 43.43 -3.28
CA VAL A 22 -22.46 42.47 -3.72
C VAL A 22 -23.19 41.19 -4.10
N GLY A 23 -23.86 41.25 -5.25
CA GLY A 23 -24.20 40.08 -6.03
C GLY A 23 -23.13 39.87 -7.10
N ALA A 24 -22.84 38.60 -7.38
CA ALA A 24 -21.99 38.09 -8.45
C ALA A 24 -20.48 38.31 -8.31
N SER A 25 -19.76 37.21 -8.04
CA SER A 25 -18.94 36.54 -9.07
C SER A 25 -18.09 35.45 -8.41
N PHE A 26 -18.67 34.26 -8.21
CA PHE A 26 -17.83 33.06 -8.26
C PHE A 26 -17.52 32.83 -9.73
N ALA A 27 -16.49 33.53 -10.22
CA ALA A 27 -15.91 33.25 -11.52
C ALA A 27 -15.40 31.82 -11.46
N ALA A 28 -16.09 30.93 -12.18
CA ALA A 28 -15.64 29.58 -12.45
C ALA A 28 -14.28 29.68 -13.13
N LEU A 29 -13.23 29.39 -12.37
CA LEU A 29 -11.91 29.15 -12.93
C LEU A 29 -11.93 27.74 -13.53
N ALA A 30 -12.59 27.59 -14.67
CA ALA A 30 -12.42 26.43 -15.53
C ALA A 30 -11.04 26.56 -16.18
N LEU A 31 -10.01 26.09 -15.48
CA LEU A 31 -8.70 25.84 -16.09
C LEU A 31 -8.87 24.73 -17.12
N ALA A 32 -9.00 25.15 -18.38
CA ALA A 32 -8.76 24.31 -19.53
C ALA A 32 -7.27 23.92 -19.53
N GLY A 33 -6.94 22.80 -18.90
CA GLY A 33 -5.64 22.13 -19.00
C GLY A 33 -5.86 20.69 -19.43
N GLY A 34 -5.69 20.40 -20.73
CA GLY A 34 -5.56 19.07 -21.33
C GLY A 34 -6.23 17.90 -20.60
N GLY A 35 -7.56 17.88 -20.54
CA GLY A 35 -8.31 16.82 -19.87
C GLY A 35 -8.26 15.50 -20.65
N GLY A 36 -7.35 14.60 -20.27
CA GLY A 36 -7.68 13.19 -20.36
C GLY A 36 -8.92 12.97 -19.50
N SER A 37 -9.94 12.30 -20.03
CA SER A 37 -11.11 11.92 -19.22
C SER A 37 -10.64 10.98 -18.11
N LEU A 38 -10.82 11.38 -16.85
CA LEU A 38 -10.71 10.44 -15.74
C LEU A 38 -12.00 9.61 -15.62
N PRO A 39 -11.92 8.34 -15.19
CA PRO A 39 -10.69 7.59 -14.94
C PRO A 39 -9.89 7.30 -16.23
N VAL A 40 -8.56 7.26 -16.13
CA VAL A 40 -7.71 6.69 -17.17
C VAL A 40 -8.04 5.18 -17.23
N PRO A 41 -8.41 4.64 -18.41
CA PRO A 41 -8.88 3.26 -18.53
C PRO A 41 -7.71 2.27 -18.54
N THR A 42 -6.95 2.22 -17.46
CA THR A 42 -5.89 1.23 -17.23
C THR A 42 -6.47 -0.13 -16.88
N THR A 43 -5.61 -1.14 -16.92
CA THR A 43 -5.88 -2.53 -16.59
C THR A 43 -4.83 -3.02 -15.59
N LEU A 44 -5.04 -4.20 -14.98
CA LEU A 44 -4.00 -4.82 -14.13
C LEU A 44 -2.65 -4.97 -14.84
N ASN A 45 -2.65 -5.20 -16.16
CA ASN A 45 -1.42 -5.36 -16.94
C ASN A 45 -0.59 -4.07 -17.02
N ASP A 46 -1.21 -2.90 -16.90
CA ASP A 46 -0.50 -1.61 -16.90
C ASP A 46 0.30 -1.40 -15.60
N PHE A 47 0.03 -2.20 -14.56
CA PHE A 47 0.74 -2.21 -13.28
C PHE A 47 1.57 -3.48 -13.07
N ALA A 48 1.77 -4.29 -14.12
CA ALA A 48 2.59 -5.49 -14.04
C ALA A 48 4.07 -5.13 -13.84
N LEU A 49 4.71 -5.81 -12.90
CA LEU A 49 6.13 -5.65 -12.56
C LEU A 49 6.84 -7.01 -12.55
N PRO A 50 8.14 -7.07 -12.86
CA PRO A 50 8.93 -8.29 -12.71
C PRO A 50 9.11 -8.68 -11.23
N GLY A 51 9.75 -9.81 -11.01
CA GLY A 51 9.96 -10.41 -9.69
C GLY A 51 8.96 -11.51 -9.39
N THR A 52 8.84 -11.86 -8.11
CA THR A 52 7.88 -12.88 -7.66
C THR A 52 6.45 -12.39 -7.92
N GLN A 53 5.67 -13.24 -8.59
CA GLN A 53 4.28 -12.97 -8.95
C GLN A 53 3.31 -13.62 -7.95
N THR A 54 2.03 -13.26 -8.03
CA THR A 54 0.96 -13.95 -7.32
C THR A 54 1.03 -15.46 -7.58
N GLY A 55 0.92 -16.26 -6.51
CA GLY A 55 1.05 -17.72 -6.58
C GLY A 55 2.48 -18.22 -6.79
N GLY A 56 3.49 -17.33 -6.71
CA GLY A 56 4.91 -17.68 -6.84
C GLY A 56 5.55 -18.27 -5.58
N LEU A 57 4.79 -18.49 -4.50
CA LEU A 57 5.26 -19.15 -3.28
C LEU A 57 4.81 -20.62 -3.25
N ASP A 58 5.54 -21.47 -2.54
CA ASP A 58 5.03 -22.81 -2.22
C ASP A 58 3.77 -22.66 -1.35
N VAL A 59 2.72 -23.39 -1.71
CA VAL A 59 1.42 -23.38 -1.00
C VAL A 59 1.53 -23.80 0.47
N LYS A 60 2.60 -24.50 0.85
CA LYS A 60 2.90 -24.90 2.23
C LYS A 60 3.64 -23.82 3.00
N HIS A 61 4.20 -22.83 2.31
CA HIS A 61 4.99 -21.74 2.89
C HIS A 61 4.42 -20.36 2.51
N PRO A 62 3.16 -20.06 2.88
CA PRO A 62 2.57 -18.73 2.69
C PRO A 62 3.33 -17.67 3.49
N ILE A 63 3.04 -16.39 3.24
CA ILE A 63 3.58 -15.34 4.11
C ILE A 63 2.84 -15.41 5.45
N VAL A 64 3.59 -15.57 6.54
CA VAL A 64 3.02 -15.56 7.89
C VAL A 64 3.00 -14.15 8.47
N GLY A 65 2.05 -13.90 9.37
CA GLY A 65 1.94 -12.65 10.10
C GLY A 65 3.09 -12.44 11.09
N ALA A 66 3.33 -11.18 11.46
CA ALA A 66 4.38 -10.80 12.41
C ALA A 66 4.11 -11.33 13.83
N ASP A 67 2.87 -11.65 14.15
CA ASP A 67 2.46 -12.32 15.40
C ASP A 67 3.16 -13.68 15.58
N SER A 68 3.42 -14.41 14.48
CA SER A 68 4.19 -15.66 14.53
C SER A 68 5.63 -15.43 15.04
N CYS A 69 6.21 -14.27 14.71
CA CYS A 69 7.56 -13.87 15.14
C CYS A 69 7.57 -13.31 16.57
N ALA A 70 6.49 -12.66 16.99
CA ALA A 70 6.37 -11.97 18.28
C ALA A 70 6.54 -12.90 19.49
N SER A 71 6.29 -14.21 19.33
CA SER A 71 6.44 -15.21 20.39
C SER A 71 7.87 -15.31 20.93
N CYS A 72 8.88 -15.06 20.09
CA CYS A 72 10.30 -15.07 20.48
C CYS A 72 10.97 -13.69 20.30
N HIS A 73 10.50 -12.89 19.34
CA HIS A 73 11.08 -11.60 18.99
C HIS A 73 10.22 -10.41 19.42
N GLY A 74 9.42 -10.57 20.48
CA GLY A 74 8.53 -9.54 20.96
C GLY A 74 8.36 -9.51 22.48
N PHE A 75 7.91 -8.37 22.98
CA PHE A 75 7.40 -8.15 24.34
C PHE A 75 8.41 -8.35 25.48
N TYR A 76 9.70 -8.47 25.19
CA TYR A 76 10.74 -8.55 26.21
C TYR A 76 11.41 -7.19 26.48
N ASP A 77 11.40 -6.27 25.52
CA ASP A 77 11.91 -4.91 25.66
C ASP A 77 11.30 -4.03 24.56
N SER A 78 10.27 -3.25 24.88
CA SER A 78 9.52 -2.48 23.87
C SER A 78 10.37 -1.45 23.10
N GLU A 79 11.53 -1.05 23.62
CA GLU A 79 12.43 -0.11 22.94
C GLU A 79 13.38 -0.80 21.95
N HIS A 80 13.61 -2.10 22.10
CA HIS A 80 14.63 -2.83 21.33
C HIS A 80 14.13 -4.13 20.69
N ASP A 81 12.99 -4.67 21.11
CA ASP A 81 12.45 -5.89 20.54
C ASP A 81 11.92 -5.65 19.12
N PRO A 82 12.22 -6.55 18.16
CA PRO A 82 11.85 -6.37 16.77
C PRO A 82 10.34 -6.16 16.56
N TYR A 83 9.50 -6.90 17.28
CA TYR A 83 8.06 -6.81 17.09
C TYR A 83 7.50 -5.46 17.54
N SER A 84 7.88 -4.96 18.71
CA SER A 84 7.37 -3.71 19.27
C SER A 84 7.79 -2.52 18.41
N THR A 85 9.07 -2.46 18.02
CA THR A 85 9.60 -1.40 17.15
C THR A 85 9.01 -1.44 15.74
N TRP A 86 8.85 -2.63 15.14
CA TRP A 86 8.17 -2.82 13.86
C TRP A 86 6.70 -2.39 13.93
N SER A 87 5.99 -2.76 14.99
CA SER A 87 4.54 -2.50 15.12
C SER A 87 4.20 -1.01 15.15
N ALA A 88 5.12 -0.17 15.62
CA ALA A 88 4.99 1.28 15.62
C ALA A 88 5.60 1.97 14.37
N SER A 89 6.21 1.20 13.47
CA SER A 89 6.89 1.72 12.28
C SER A 89 5.93 1.93 11.10
N MET A 90 6.39 2.67 10.09
CA MET A 90 5.67 2.79 8.82
C MET A 90 5.49 1.45 8.10
N MET A 91 6.37 0.48 8.32
CA MET A 91 6.28 -0.84 7.70
C MET A 91 5.16 -1.68 8.32
N GLY A 92 5.04 -1.68 9.65
CA GLY A 92 3.96 -2.36 10.36
C GLY A 92 2.60 -1.67 10.26
N GLN A 93 2.58 -0.40 9.81
CA GLN A 93 1.37 0.39 9.59
C GLN A 93 1.05 0.61 8.10
N SER A 94 1.80 0.01 7.17
CA SER A 94 1.74 0.35 5.75
C SER A 94 0.37 0.11 5.12
N MET A 95 -0.45 -0.80 5.66
CA MET A 95 -1.80 -1.09 5.20
C MET A 95 -2.91 -0.63 6.15
N ARG A 96 -2.56 0.09 7.23
CA ARG A 96 -3.50 0.66 8.22
C ARG A 96 -3.50 2.18 8.26
N ASP A 97 -2.52 2.81 7.61
CA ASP A 97 -2.41 4.26 7.53
C ASP A 97 -3.62 4.87 6.77
N PRO A 98 -4.45 5.70 7.42
CA PRO A 98 -5.61 6.32 6.76
C PRO A 98 -5.22 7.28 5.63
N ILE A 99 -4.02 7.87 5.66
CA ILE A 99 -3.53 8.73 4.57
C ILE A 99 -3.25 7.86 3.34
N PHE A 100 -2.58 6.73 3.53
CA PHE A 100 -2.35 5.76 2.47
C PHE A 100 -3.67 5.23 1.88
N LEU A 101 -4.62 4.83 2.72
CA LEU A 101 -5.92 4.30 2.25
C LEU A 101 -6.69 5.34 1.42
N ALA A 102 -6.70 6.59 1.85
CA ALA A 102 -7.31 7.68 1.08
C ALA A 102 -6.59 7.90 -0.25
N ALA A 103 -5.25 7.90 -0.26
CA ALA A 103 -4.45 8.06 -1.48
C ALA A 103 -4.66 6.90 -2.47
N MET A 104 -4.68 5.65 -2.00
CA MET A 104 -4.97 4.48 -2.84
C MET A 104 -6.39 4.54 -3.41
N THR A 105 -7.36 5.01 -2.63
CA THR A 105 -8.75 5.21 -3.09
C THR A 105 -8.81 6.22 -4.23
N ILE A 106 -8.16 7.37 -4.09
CA ILE A 106 -8.09 8.39 -5.14
C ILE A 106 -7.35 7.86 -6.37
N ALA A 107 -6.23 7.14 -6.17
CA ALA A 107 -5.48 6.54 -7.27
C ALA A 107 -6.34 5.58 -8.11
N ASN A 108 -7.15 4.73 -7.47
CA ASN A 108 -8.11 3.86 -8.17
C ASN A 108 -9.25 4.64 -8.86
N GLN A 109 -9.60 5.84 -8.40
CA GLN A 109 -10.60 6.70 -9.05
C GLN A 109 -10.02 7.42 -10.27
N ASP A 110 -8.73 7.72 -10.25
CA ASP A 110 -8.03 8.41 -11.32
C ASP A 110 -7.53 7.43 -12.40
N ALA A 111 -7.11 6.22 -12.02
CA ALA A 111 -6.63 5.18 -12.91
C ALA A 111 -7.15 3.81 -12.44
N ASP A 112 -7.95 3.17 -13.28
CA ASP A 112 -8.55 1.86 -12.98
C ASP A 112 -7.46 0.85 -12.59
N PHE A 113 -7.66 0.08 -11.52
CA PHE A 113 -6.73 -0.93 -11.01
C PHE A 113 -5.40 -0.44 -10.41
N ALA A 114 -5.16 0.87 -10.26
CA ALA A 114 -3.91 1.40 -9.73
C ALA A 114 -3.54 0.88 -8.33
N GLY A 115 -4.53 0.56 -7.50
CA GLY A 115 -4.31 0.00 -6.18
C GLY A 115 -3.58 -1.36 -6.18
N ALA A 116 -3.55 -2.09 -7.29
CA ALA A 116 -2.74 -3.31 -7.41
C ALA A 116 -1.25 -3.04 -7.13
N LEU A 117 -0.72 -1.93 -7.66
CA LEU A 117 0.67 -1.51 -7.41
C LEU A 117 0.85 -1.07 -5.95
N CYS A 118 -0.12 -0.31 -5.42
CA CYS A 118 -0.07 0.14 -4.02
C CYS A 118 -0.01 -1.04 -3.05
N ILE A 119 -0.90 -2.02 -3.22
CA ILE A 119 -0.99 -3.22 -2.38
C ILE A 119 0.27 -4.08 -2.53
N ARG A 120 0.88 -4.17 -3.72
CA ARG A 120 2.13 -4.90 -3.91
C ARG A 120 3.24 -4.42 -2.95
N CYS A 121 3.35 -3.12 -2.70
CA CYS A 121 4.29 -2.58 -1.72
C CYS A 121 3.77 -2.59 -0.28
N HIS A 122 2.51 -2.21 -0.08
CA HIS A 122 1.99 -1.89 1.25
C HIS A 122 1.40 -3.08 1.99
N ALA A 123 1.02 -4.15 1.29
CA ALA A 123 0.59 -5.43 1.84
C ALA A 123 1.07 -6.57 0.92
N PRO A 124 2.39 -6.83 0.89
CA PRO A 124 2.98 -7.75 -0.09
C PRO A 124 2.46 -9.19 0.04
N SER A 125 2.05 -9.62 1.24
CA SER A 125 1.37 -10.92 1.42
C SER A 125 0.08 -11.01 0.61
N ALA A 126 -0.72 -9.94 0.56
CA ALA A 126 -1.95 -9.88 -0.20
C ALA A 126 -1.67 -9.98 -1.70
N PHE A 127 -0.61 -9.32 -2.17
CA PHE A 127 -0.20 -9.43 -3.56
C PHE A 127 0.23 -10.86 -3.91
N LEU A 128 1.14 -11.44 -3.12
CA LEU A 128 1.69 -12.77 -3.33
C LEU A 128 0.62 -13.86 -3.29
N GLU A 129 -0.42 -13.69 -2.48
CA GLU A 129 -1.53 -14.63 -2.36
C GLU A 129 -2.78 -14.24 -3.17
N GLY A 130 -2.68 -13.20 -4.00
CA GLY A 130 -3.73 -12.82 -4.96
C GLY A 130 -4.92 -12.07 -4.38
N ARG A 131 -4.88 -11.71 -3.09
CA ARG A 131 -5.89 -10.88 -2.42
C ARG A 131 -5.78 -9.38 -2.74
N HIS A 132 -4.79 -8.97 -3.54
CA HIS A 132 -4.72 -7.62 -4.09
C HIS A 132 -5.83 -7.32 -5.13
N VAL A 133 -6.62 -8.31 -5.50
CA VAL A 133 -7.83 -8.17 -6.33
C VAL A 133 -9.04 -8.52 -5.46
N PRO A 134 -10.02 -7.61 -5.28
CA PRO A 134 -10.12 -6.27 -5.89
C PRO A 134 -9.05 -5.28 -5.41
N THR A 135 -8.70 -4.30 -6.26
CA THR A 135 -7.58 -3.36 -6.05
C THR A 135 -7.88 -2.25 -5.04
N ASP A 136 -9.03 -2.29 -4.38
CA ASP A 136 -9.44 -1.36 -3.32
C ASP A 136 -9.05 -1.84 -1.91
N GLY A 137 -8.44 -3.03 -1.81
CA GLY A 137 -8.04 -3.63 -0.54
C GLY A 137 -9.16 -4.38 0.19
N SER A 138 -10.35 -4.50 -0.38
CA SER A 138 -11.51 -5.13 0.27
C SER A 138 -11.37 -6.63 0.53
N ALA A 139 -10.44 -7.32 -0.16
CA ALA A 139 -10.17 -8.75 0.01
C ALA A 139 -9.04 -9.05 1.01
N LEU A 140 -8.43 -8.03 1.62
CA LEU A 140 -7.31 -8.22 2.56
C LEU A 140 -7.78 -8.82 3.89
N ASN A 141 -6.96 -9.72 4.44
CA ASN A 141 -7.18 -10.33 5.75
C ASN A 141 -6.31 -9.68 6.85
N ASP A 142 -6.36 -10.21 8.07
CA ASP A 142 -5.63 -9.67 9.21
C ASP A 142 -4.09 -9.72 9.03
N ILE A 143 -3.57 -10.74 8.33
CA ILE A 143 -2.14 -10.86 8.00
C ILE A 143 -1.75 -9.75 7.04
N ASP A 144 -2.55 -9.50 6.01
CA ASP A 144 -2.27 -8.44 5.02
C ASP A 144 -2.34 -7.05 5.65
N GLN A 145 -3.26 -6.86 6.60
CA GLN A 145 -3.36 -5.62 7.36
C GLN A 145 -2.15 -5.38 8.25
N MET A 146 -1.31 -6.37 8.54
CA MET A 146 -0.01 -6.14 9.22
C MET A 146 0.99 -5.43 8.32
N GLY A 147 0.70 -5.26 7.03
CA GLY A 147 1.53 -4.51 6.12
C GLY A 147 2.79 -5.27 5.72
N VAL A 148 3.93 -4.60 5.73
CA VAL A 148 5.22 -5.22 5.40
C VAL A 148 5.74 -5.98 6.62
N SER A 149 5.45 -7.29 6.66
CA SER A 149 5.75 -8.16 7.80
C SER A 149 7.22 -8.62 7.85
N CYS A 150 7.62 -9.14 9.01
CA CYS A 150 8.93 -9.75 9.22
C CYS A 150 9.18 -10.88 8.21
N ASN A 151 8.21 -11.77 8.01
CA ASN A 151 8.38 -12.92 7.11
C ASN A 151 8.59 -12.48 5.65
N PHE A 152 7.88 -11.45 5.19
CA PHE A 152 8.11 -10.91 3.85
C PHE A 152 9.53 -10.33 3.71
N CYS A 153 9.93 -9.41 4.61
CA CYS A 153 11.25 -8.77 4.53
C CYS A 153 12.39 -9.79 4.61
N HIS A 154 12.29 -10.72 5.57
CA HIS A 154 13.33 -11.74 5.78
C HIS A 154 13.30 -12.85 4.73
N ARG A 155 12.30 -12.93 3.85
CA ARG A 155 12.30 -13.85 2.69
C ARG A 155 12.67 -13.15 1.38
N MET A 156 12.96 -11.85 1.40
CA MET A 156 13.41 -11.17 0.19
C MET A 156 14.79 -11.68 -0.23
N VAL A 157 14.96 -11.82 -1.54
CA VAL A 157 16.20 -12.25 -2.20
C VAL A 157 16.77 -11.04 -2.96
N ASP A 158 18.08 -10.84 -2.84
CA ASP A 158 18.78 -9.84 -3.65
C ASP A 158 18.71 -10.23 -5.13
N PRO A 159 18.20 -9.38 -6.04
CA PRO A 159 18.20 -9.68 -7.47
C PRO A 159 19.62 -9.79 -8.07
N VAL A 160 20.66 -9.32 -7.37
CA VAL A 160 22.07 -9.45 -7.77
C VAL A 160 22.72 -10.54 -6.95
N TYR A 161 22.91 -11.71 -7.55
CA TYR A 161 23.64 -12.79 -6.91
C TYR A 161 25.14 -12.50 -6.85
N GLU A 162 25.72 -12.56 -5.65
CA GLU A 162 27.15 -12.44 -5.41
C GLU A 162 27.70 -13.72 -4.77
N ALA A 163 28.55 -14.46 -5.50
CA ALA A 163 29.10 -15.71 -4.99
C ALA A 163 29.96 -15.50 -3.74
N GLY A 164 29.63 -16.21 -2.66
CA GLY A 164 30.30 -16.10 -1.36
C GLY A 164 29.77 -14.97 -0.47
N VAL A 165 28.74 -14.23 -0.93
CA VAL A 165 28.03 -13.20 -0.16
C VAL A 165 26.53 -13.51 -0.10
N SER A 166 25.92 -13.83 -1.23
CA SER A 166 24.51 -14.26 -1.29
C SER A 166 24.40 -15.74 -0.92
N PRO A 167 23.31 -16.14 -0.25
CA PRO A 167 23.02 -17.55 -0.04
C PRO A 167 23.02 -18.32 -1.34
N ALA A 168 23.65 -19.50 -1.36
CA ALA A 168 23.84 -20.27 -2.60
C ALA A 168 22.52 -20.60 -3.31
N VAL A 169 21.43 -20.73 -2.53
CA VAL A 169 20.10 -21.03 -3.06
C VAL A 169 19.46 -19.86 -3.83
N ASP A 170 19.88 -18.63 -3.55
CA ASP A 170 19.33 -17.42 -4.19
C ASP A 170 19.59 -17.43 -5.70
N ASN A 171 20.75 -17.95 -6.13
CA ASN A 171 21.06 -18.09 -7.55
C ASN A 171 19.99 -18.91 -8.29
N GLN A 172 19.53 -20.02 -7.70
CA GLN A 172 18.49 -20.84 -8.32
C GLN A 172 17.13 -20.12 -8.32
N ILE A 173 16.77 -19.45 -7.23
CA ILE A 173 15.52 -18.67 -7.15
C ILE A 173 15.48 -17.59 -8.25
N ILE A 174 16.58 -16.87 -8.46
CA ILE A 174 16.70 -15.85 -9.50
C ILE A 174 16.61 -16.48 -10.90
N MET A 175 17.31 -17.60 -11.13
CA MET A 175 17.26 -18.32 -12.40
C MET A 175 15.85 -18.84 -12.73
N ASP A 176 15.09 -19.29 -11.74
CA ASP A 176 13.73 -19.80 -11.90
C ASP A 176 12.73 -18.72 -12.35
N LEU A 177 12.99 -17.44 -12.03
CA LEU A 177 12.20 -16.33 -12.55
C LEU A 177 12.44 -16.07 -14.04
N GLY A 178 13.59 -16.50 -14.59
CA GLY A 178 13.95 -16.31 -15.99
C GLY A 178 13.84 -14.86 -16.44
N ALA A 179 13.05 -14.60 -17.49
CA ALA A 179 12.84 -13.24 -18.01
C ALA A 179 12.10 -12.29 -17.04
N ASN A 180 11.47 -12.83 -15.99
CA ASN A 180 10.83 -12.03 -14.94
C ASN A 180 11.81 -11.65 -13.82
N ALA A 181 13.08 -12.06 -13.85
CA ALA A 181 14.05 -11.60 -12.87
C ALA A 181 14.23 -10.07 -12.97
N PRO A 182 14.05 -9.30 -11.88
CA PRO A 182 14.26 -7.86 -11.87
C PRO A 182 15.72 -7.52 -12.19
N THR A 183 15.91 -6.47 -12.98
CA THR A 183 17.23 -5.88 -13.22
C THR A 183 17.60 -4.88 -12.11
N VAL A 184 18.88 -4.52 -12.02
CA VAL A 184 19.35 -3.46 -11.09
C VAL A 184 18.62 -2.12 -11.33
N ALA A 185 18.22 -1.83 -12.57
CA ALA A 185 17.46 -0.61 -12.88
C ALA A 185 16.04 -0.62 -12.26
N GLN A 186 15.56 -1.78 -11.82
CA GLN A 186 14.24 -1.99 -11.24
C GLN A 186 14.29 -2.17 -9.71
N THR A 187 15.45 -1.99 -9.07
CA THR A 187 15.52 -1.91 -7.61
C THR A 187 14.62 -0.80 -7.09
N HIS A 188 14.03 -0.99 -5.91
CA HIS A 188 13.11 -0.03 -5.27
C HIS A 188 11.80 0.27 -6.05
N SER A 189 11.43 -0.59 -7.02
CA SER A 189 10.22 -0.41 -7.84
C SER A 189 9.04 -1.31 -7.46
N ALA A 190 9.10 -2.01 -6.33
CA ALA A 190 8.26 -3.16 -6.00
C ALA A 190 8.53 -4.44 -6.81
N ALA A 191 9.47 -4.42 -7.77
CA ALA A 191 9.95 -5.62 -8.44
C ALA A 191 10.83 -6.48 -7.51
N PHE A 192 10.27 -6.94 -6.38
CA PHE A 192 10.97 -7.77 -5.40
C PHE A 192 11.02 -9.24 -5.84
N ILE A 193 12.02 -9.95 -5.34
CA ILE A 193 12.09 -11.40 -5.34
C ILE A 193 11.84 -11.86 -3.90
N VAL A 194 10.96 -12.83 -3.73
CA VAL A 194 10.70 -13.51 -2.45
C VAL A 194 10.97 -14.99 -2.65
N ASP A 195 11.70 -15.58 -1.70
CA ASP A 195 11.96 -17.01 -1.66
C ASP A 195 10.63 -17.78 -1.61
N PRO A 196 10.37 -18.71 -2.56
CA PRO A 196 9.16 -19.53 -2.56
C PRO A 196 8.98 -20.38 -1.30
N GLU A 197 10.08 -20.72 -0.62
CA GLU A 197 10.12 -21.47 0.63
C GLU A 197 10.25 -20.52 1.84
N ASP A 198 9.89 -20.98 3.05
CA ASP A 198 10.11 -20.19 4.29
C ASP A 198 11.56 -20.33 4.78
N ARG A 199 12.50 -19.94 3.91
CA ARG A 199 13.91 -19.75 4.24
C ARG A 199 14.14 -18.27 4.46
N ARG A 200 14.73 -17.92 5.59
CA ARG A 200 14.83 -16.53 6.03
C ARG A 200 16.27 -16.05 5.97
N ARG A 201 16.47 -14.76 5.74
CA ARG A 201 17.76 -14.08 5.63
C ARG A 201 17.77 -12.91 6.58
N GLY A 202 18.93 -12.51 7.06
CA GLY A 202 19.08 -11.32 7.86
C GLY A 202 20.55 -10.97 8.06
N PRO A 203 20.82 -9.86 8.75
CA PRO A 203 22.16 -9.30 8.81
C PRO A 203 23.15 -10.10 9.69
N TYR A 204 22.68 -11.11 10.41
CA TYR A 204 23.46 -11.81 11.42
C TYR A 204 23.62 -13.29 11.09
N ASP A 205 24.79 -13.81 11.47
CA ASP A 205 25.08 -15.23 11.45
C ASP A 205 24.53 -15.90 12.70
N GLU A 206 23.43 -16.63 12.54
CA GLU A 206 22.79 -17.39 13.64
C GLU A 206 23.48 -18.73 13.91
N GLY A 207 24.48 -19.10 13.11
CA GLY A 207 25.28 -20.30 13.24
C GLY A 207 24.57 -21.60 12.81
N PRO A 208 25.31 -22.71 12.72
CA PRO A 208 24.80 -23.99 12.21
C PRO A 208 23.84 -24.68 13.18
N ASP A 209 23.80 -24.28 14.45
CA ASP A 209 22.98 -24.90 15.50
C ASP A 209 21.61 -24.21 15.66
N PHE A 210 21.28 -23.20 14.84
CA PHE A 210 19.98 -22.56 14.87
C PHE A 210 18.89 -23.46 14.27
N PHE A 211 17.94 -23.90 15.10
CA PHE A 211 16.95 -24.93 14.71
C PHE A 211 15.48 -24.47 14.76
N TYR A 212 15.20 -23.21 15.10
CA TYR A 212 13.82 -22.72 15.25
C TYR A 212 13.10 -22.50 13.91
N HIS A 213 13.85 -22.10 12.88
CA HIS A 213 13.38 -22.01 11.50
C HIS A 213 14.59 -22.01 10.55
N GLN A 214 14.38 -22.27 9.26
CA GLN A 214 15.48 -22.26 8.29
C GLN A 214 16.01 -20.83 8.09
N TRP A 215 17.34 -20.69 8.16
CA TRP A 215 18.05 -19.43 7.99
C TRP A 215 19.15 -19.61 6.95
N GLU A 216 19.25 -18.69 6.00
CA GLU A 216 20.16 -18.69 4.87
C GLU A 216 21.06 -17.45 4.94
N GLN A 217 22.35 -17.63 4.63
CA GLN A 217 23.39 -16.61 4.60
C GLN A 217 24.27 -16.78 3.36
#